data_AF-A0A965BUQ6-F1
#
_entry.id   AF-A0A965BUQ6-F1
#
_cell.length_a   1.000
_cell.length_b   1.000
_cell.length_c   1.000
_cell.angle_alpha   90.00
_cell.angle_beta   90.00
_cell.angle_gamma   90.00
#
_symmetry.space_group_name_H-M   'P 1'
#
loop_
_entity.id
_entity.type
_entity.pdbx_description
1 polymer ?
#
loop_
_entity_poly.entity_id
_entity_poly.type
_entity_poly.pdbx_seq_one_letter_code
_entity_poly.pdbx_strand_id
1 'polypeptide(L)'
;MNDQEENASGETTAALEARLAAVKAKRGYLLPHHGLLALAFPRLLEGYDAAYTAMALDDRVLSHHDREFVWLAVLAATDEALATHHIAKFRAAGGDDALIGAAFSAAALAIGAEAFDFAAHRWGQQLAPFDPRAAYLDAVAGIAPAAPRRLVHLAQCAVQVCRARWRLLEWQIEAAYAAAVPEDEIAEAITLAMFPGSIPRFVEACGVWRALIADGRVAASERYRAWAALTGQGGFDEARATKHQDK
;
A
#
# COMPACT_ATOMS: atom_id res chain seq x y z
N MET A 1 -9.47 43.30 -12.40
CA MET A 1 -10.08 43.73 -11.12
C MET A 1 -11.06 42.63 -10.78
N ASN A 2 -10.78 41.61 -9.97
CA ASN A 2 -9.85 41.47 -8.85
C ASN A 2 -9.51 39.95 -8.70
N ASP A 3 -8.33 39.47 -9.12
CA ASP A 3 -7.99 38.02 -9.15
C ASP A 3 -6.99 37.60 -8.06
N GLN A 4 -6.92 38.34 -6.95
CA GLN A 4 -6.07 37.99 -5.81
C GLN A 4 -6.82 38.28 -4.51
N GLU A 5 -7.81 37.45 -4.18
CA GLU A 5 -8.30 37.39 -2.79
C GLU A 5 -7.38 36.46 -1.99
N GLU A 6 -6.42 37.06 -1.30
CA GLU A 6 -5.68 36.43 -0.20
C GLU A 6 -6.68 35.97 0.87
N ASN A 7 -6.90 34.66 0.95
CA ASN A 7 -7.60 34.03 2.07
C ASN A 7 -6.61 33.62 3.16
N ALA A 8 -7.09 33.16 4.32
CA ALA A 8 -6.37 33.00 5.61
C ALA A 8 -4.97 32.29 5.63
N SER A 9 -4.46 31.79 4.49
CA SER A 9 -3.09 31.30 4.30
C SER A 9 -2.29 32.00 3.17
N GLY A 10 -2.81 33.06 2.54
CA GLY A 10 -2.19 33.84 1.45
C GLY A 10 -2.04 33.11 0.10
N GLU A 11 -2.53 31.88 -0.03
CA GLU A 11 -2.26 31.03 -1.21
C GLU A 11 -3.37 31.11 -2.27
N THR A 12 -2.99 31.37 -3.53
CA THR A 12 -3.90 31.47 -4.68
C THR A 12 -4.24 30.11 -5.28
N THR A 13 -5.37 30.01 -5.97
CA THR A 13 -5.78 28.81 -6.73
C THR A 13 -4.71 28.36 -7.73
N ALA A 14 -4.04 29.30 -8.40
CA ALA A 14 -2.96 29.01 -9.34
C ALA A 14 -1.75 28.33 -8.67
N ALA A 15 -1.42 28.71 -7.42
CA ALA A 15 -0.34 28.09 -6.67
C ALA A 15 -0.67 26.63 -6.28
N LEU A 16 -1.94 26.36 -5.94
CA LEU A 16 -2.43 25.01 -5.69
C LEU A 16 -2.34 24.13 -6.95
N GLU A 17 -2.83 24.64 -8.09
CA GLU A 17 -2.78 23.93 -9.37
C GLU A 17 -1.35 23.61 -9.80
N ALA A 18 -0.42 24.56 -9.65
CA ALA A 18 1.00 24.36 -9.93
C ALA A 18 1.62 23.26 -9.04
N ARG A 19 1.29 23.24 -7.74
CA ARG A 19 1.75 22.19 -6.82
C ARG A 19 1.25 20.82 -7.23
N LEU A 20 -0.03 20.69 -7.58
CA LEU A 20 -0.62 19.43 -8.01
C LEU A 20 -0.10 18.96 -9.37
N ALA A 21 0.15 19.90 -10.30
CA ALA A 21 0.80 19.60 -11.57
C ALA A 21 2.22 19.03 -11.36
N ALA A 22 3.00 19.58 -10.42
CA ALA A 22 4.31 19.07 -10.07
C ALA A 22 4.26 17.63 -9.50
N VAL A 23 3.30 17.35 -8.60
CA VAL A 23 3.09 15.99 -8.07
C VAL A 23 2.74 15.01 -9.20
N LYS A 24 1.82 15.41 -10.11
CA LYS A 24 1.44 14.59 -11.27
C LYS A 24 2.62 14.33 -12.20
N ALA A 25 3.42 15.35 -12.50
CA ALA A 25 4.58 15.24 -13.38
C ALA A 25 5.62 14.28 -12.82
N LYS A 26 5.87 14.32 -11.49
CA LYS A 26 6.81 13.42 -10.82
C LYS A 26 6.33 11.96 -10.80
N ARG A 27 5.05 11.71 -10.53
CA ARG A 27 4.51 10.36 -10.25
C ARG A 27 3.81 9.70 -11.45
N GLY A 28 3.45 10.47 -12.46
CA GLY A 28 2.65 10.03 -13.60
C GLY A 28 1.14 9.94 -13.33
N TYR A 29 0.68 10.21 -12.10
CA TYR A 29 -0.72 10.17 -11.69
C TYR A 29 -1.01 11.10 -10.49
N LEU A 30 -2.28 11.43 -10.27
CA LEU A 30 -2.77 12.03 -9.03
C LEU A 30 -3.78 11.12 -8.35
N LEU A 31 -3.83 11.21 -7.02
CA LEU A 31 -4.80 10.55 -6.16
C LEU A 31 -5.49 11.63 -5.32
N PRO A 32 -6.75 11.40 -4.89
CA PRO A 32 -7.56 12.40 -4.20
C PRO A 32 -6.89 13.05 -2.99
N HIS A 33 -6.12 12.28 -2.22
CA HIS A 33 -5.45 12.78 -1.01
C HIS A 33 -4.32 13.76 -1.31
N HIS A 34 -3.66 13.67 -2.48
CA HIS A 34 -2.66 14.67 -2.89
C HIS A 34 -3.28 16.07 -2.96
N GLY A 35 -4.51 16.18 -3.47
CA GLY A 35 -5.28 17.42 -3.52
C GLY A 35 -5.61 17.98 -2.14
N LEU A 36 -6.14 17.13 -1.25
CA LEU A 36 -6.45 17.54 0.11
C LEU A 36 -5.20 17.97 0.89
N LEU A 37 -4.11 17.22 0.78
CA LEU A 37 -2.85 17.58 1.43
C LEU A 37 -2.25 18.86 0.83
N ALA A 38 -2.28 19.03 -0.49
CA ALA A 38 -1.82 20.26 -1.13
C ALA A 38 -2.59 21.50 -0.66
N LEU A 39 -3.89 21.34 -0.40
CA LEU A 39 -4.79 22.37 0.09
C LEU A 39 -4.57 22.71 1.56
N ALA A 40 -4.65 21.70 2.44
CA ALA A 40 -4.79 21.91 3.88
C ALA A 40 -3.49 21.70 4.64
N PHE A 41 -2.57 20.89 4.11
CA PHE A 41 -1.36 20.45 4.80
C PHE A 41 -0.15 20.36 3.86
N PRO A 42 0.28 21.47 3.22
CA PRO A 42 1.30 21.42 2.15
C PRO A 42 2.65 20.87 2.62
N ARG A 43 3.07 21.17 3.85
CA ARG A 43 4.28 20.59 4.45
C ARG A 43 4.16 19.08 4.69
N LEU A 44 2.94 18.59 4.98
CA LEU A 44 2.69 17.15 5.10
C LEU A 44 2.73 16.47 3.73
N LEU A 45 2.25 17.14 2.67
CA LEU A 45 2.40 16.63 1.30
C LEU A 45 3.87 16.47 0.90
N GLU A 46 4.72 17.46 1.20
CA GLU A 46 6.16 17.41 0.94
C GLU A 46 6.82 16.24 1.68
N GLY A 47 6.54 16.09 2.99
CA GLY A 47 7.07 14.99 3.79
C GLY A 47 6.56 13.61 3.33
N TYR A 48 5.27 13.52 2.99
CA TYR A 48 4.68 12.31 2.41
C TYR A 48 5.35 11.94 1.09
N ASP A 49 5.64 12.93 0.23
CA ASP A 49 6.27 12.69 -1.05
C ASP A 49 7.72 12.20 -0.91
N ALA A 50 8.50 12.83 -0.02
CA ALA A 50 9.85 12.39 0.30
C ALA A 50 9.87 10.96 0.89
N ALA A 51 8.99 10.67 1.86
CA ALA A 51 8.92 9.36 2.49
C ALA A 51 8.51 8.26 1.49
N TYR A 52 7.50 8.53 0.63
CA TYR A 52 7.07 7.58 -0.38
C TYR A 52 8.14 7.34 -1.44
N THR A 53 8.87 8.38 -1.89
CA THR A 53 10.00 8.21 -2.81
C THR A 53 11.06 7.29 -2.22
N ALA A 54 11.54 7.59 -1.02
CA ALA A 54 12.60 6.82 -0.36
C ALA A 54 12.20 5.37 -0.09
N MET A 55 10.92 5.09 0.15
CA MET A 55 10.44 3.76 0.51
C MET A 55 9.99 2.93 -0.71
N ALA A 56 9.28 3.52 -1.67
CA ALA A 56 8.56 2.79 -2.72
C ALA A 56 9.05 3.06 -4.15
N LEU A 57 9.87 4.10 -4.38
CA LEU A 57 10.35 4.46 -5.72
C LEU A 57 11.85 4.23 -5.89
N ASP A 58 12.66 4.62 -4.90
CA ASP A 58 14.11 4.47 -4.96
C ASP A 58 14.52 2.98 -4.93
N ASP A 59 15.65 2.67 -5.54
CA ASP A 59 16.29 1.36 -5.43
C ASP A 59 16.84 1.16 -4.02
N ARG A 60 16.64 -0.05 -3.49
CA ARG A 60 17.06 -0.44 -2.14
C ARG A 60 17.60 -1.88 -2.15
N VAL A 61 17.45 -2.62 -1.05
CA VAL A 61 17.99 -3.98 -0.95
C VAL A 61 17.10 -4.99 -1.67
N LEU A 62 15.78 -4.76 -1.70
CA LEU A 62 14.90 -5.57 -2.52
C LEU A 62 14.97 -5.13 -3.98
N SER A 63 15.08 -6.12 -4.86
CA SER A 63 14.86 -5.91 -6.30
C SER A 63 13.42 -5.45 -6.54
N HIS A 64 13.16 -4.81 -7.70
CA HIS A 64 11.80 -4.44 -8.08
C HIS A 64 10.88 -5.66 -8.13
N HIS A 65 11.38 -6.79 -8.60
CA HIS A 65 10.64 -8.04 -8.60
C HIS A 65 10.19 -8.44 -7.19
N ASP A 66 11.14 -8.49 -6.24
CA ASP A 66 10.88 -8.99 -4.90
C ASP A 66 10.00 -8.05 -4.08
N ARG A 67 10.25 -6.75 -4.21
CA ARG A 67 9.43 -5.71 -3.57
C ARG A 67 7.98 -5.80 -4.03
N GLU A 68 7.75 -6.00 -5.33
CA GLU A 68 6.41 -6.08 -5.88
C GLU A 68 5.71 -7.41 -5.51
N PHE A 69 6.44 -8.52 -5.33
CA PHE A 69 5.88 -9.74 -4.74
C PHE A 69 5.32 -9.50 -3.33
N VAL A 70 6.09 -8.82 -2.46
CA VAL A 70 5.65 -8.47 -1.10
C VAL A 70 4.45 -7.53 -1.14
N TRP A 71 4.46 -6.53 -2.03
CA TRP A 71 3.30 -5.66 -2.25
C TRP A 71 2.04 -6.45 -2.58
N LEU A 72 2.08 -7.39 -3.52
CA LEU A 72 0.89 -8.17 -3.88
C LEU A 72 0.28 -8.92 -2.69
N ALA A 73 1.11 -9.51 -1.84
CA ALA A 73 0.62 -10.20 -0.63
C ALA A 73 -0.03 -9.21 0.36
N VAL A 74 0.61 -8.06 0.57
CA VAL A 74 0.13 -6.99 1.46
C VAL A 74 -1.20 -6.41 0.97
N LEU A 75 -1.31 -6.09 -0.33
CA LEU A 75 -2.52 -5.54 -0.93
C LEU A 75 -3.68 -6.53 -0.82
N ALA A 76 -3.44 -7.81 -1.15
CA ALA A 76 -4.44 -8.86 -1.02
C ALA A 76 -4.89 -9.07 0.43
N ALA A 77 -3.95 -9.00 1.39
CA ALA A 77 -4.27 -9.18 2.81
C ALA A 77 -4.99 -7.99 3.46
N THR A 78 -5.03 -6.84 2.79
CA THR A 78 -5.63 -5.60 3.30
C THR A 78 -6.85 -5.13 2.50
N ASP A 79 -7.34 -5.97 1.58
CA ASP A 79 -8.45 -5.68 0.66
C ASP A 79 -8.21 -4.39 -0.15
N GLU A 80 -6.95 -4.14 -0.55
CA GLU A 80 -6.58 -2.90 -1.22
C GLU A 80 -6.91 -2.95 -2.73
N ALA A 81 -7.93 -2.19 -3.13
CA ALA A 81 -8.46 -2.21 -4.49
C ALA A 81 -7.89 -1.13 -5.43
N LEU A 82 -7.28 -0.04 -4.91
CA LEU A 82 -6.86 1.11 -5.71
C LEU A 82 -5.42 0.98 -6.24
N ALA A 83 -4.58 0.17 -5.59
CA ALA A 83 -3.17 0.07 -5.91
C ALA A 83 -2.85 -0.96 -7.02
N THR A 84 -3.74 -1.14 -8.00
CA THR A 84 -3.65 -2.16 -9.07
C THR A 84 -2.39 -2.06 -9.94
N HIS A 85 -1.74 -0.89 -9.97
CA HIS A 85 -0.50 -0.66 -10.71
C HIS A 85 0.67 -1.56 -10.26
N HIS A 86 0.66 -2.07 -9.01
CA HIS A 86 1.65 -3.04 -8.53
C HIS A 86 1.61 -4.36 -9.29
N ILE A 87 0.44 -4.77 -9.82
CA ILE A 87 0.33 -5.96 -10.68
C ILE A 87 1.11 -5.76 -11.98
N ALA A 88 0.98 -4.58 -12.59
CA ALA A 88 1.69 -4.26 -13.83
C ALA A 88 3.20 -4.15 -13.59
N LYS A 89 3.63 -3.53 -12.48
CA LYS A 89 5.04 -3.46 -12.08
C LYS A 89 5.64 -4.84 -11.83
N PHE A 90 4.91 -5.72 -11.13
CA PHE A 90 5.38 -7.08 -10.86
C PHE A 90 5.63 -7.86 -12.15
N ARG A 91 4.68 -7.83 -13.09
CA ARG A 91 4.84 -8.46 -14.41
C ARG A 91 6.00 -7.87 -15.20
N ALA A 92 6.16 -6.55 -15.18
CA ALA A 92 7.28 -5.88 -15.85
C ALA A 92 8.65 -6.27 -15.26
N ALA A 93 8.70 -6.59 -13.97
CA ALA A 93 9.90 -7.07 -13.28
C ALA A 93 10.13 -8.59 -13.42
N GLY A 94 9.33 -9.30 -14.23
CA GLY A 94 9.48 -10.72 -14.51
C GLY A 94 8.59 -11.66 -13.69
N GLY A 95 7.68 -11.12 -12.89
CA GLY A 95 6.70 -11.90 -12.14
C GLY A 95 5.67 -12.60 -13.05
N ASP A 96 5.32 -13.84 -12.72
CA ASP A 96 4.35 -14.65 -13.46
C ASP A 96 3.11 -14.99 -12.61
N ASP A 97 2.17 -15.72 -13.21
CA ASP A 97 0.91 -16.10 -12.55
C ASP A 97 1.12 -17.06 -11.38
N ALA A 98 2.16 -17.89 -11.43
CA ALA A 98 2.50 -18.82 -10.36
C ALA A 98 2.99 -18.06 -9.11
N LEU A 99 3.82 -17.04 -9.32
CA LEU A 99 4.28 -16.14 -8.26
C LEU A 99 3.15 -15.27 -7.71
N ILE A 100 2.23 -14.78 -8.56
CA ILE A 100 1.02 -14.09 -8.09
C ILE A 100 0.20 -15.02 -7.19
N GLY A 101 -0.02 -16.26 -7.62
CA GLY A 101 -0.71 -17.28 -6.82
C GLY A 101 -0.02 -17.57 -5.48
N ALA A 102 1.31 -17.59 -5.45
CA ALA A 102 2.09 -17.76 -4.22
C ALA A 102 1.95 -16.55 -3.28
N ALA A 103 1.97 -15.31 -3.80
CA ALA A 103 1.74 -14.10 -3.01
C ALA A 103 0.34 -14.10 -2.39
N PHE A 104 -0.68 -14.51 -3.13
CA PHE A 104 -2.05 -14.65 -2.61
C PHE A 104 -2.19 -15.77 -1.60
N SER A 105 -1.50 -16.89 -1.80
CA SER A 105 -1.45 -17.99 -0.83
C SER A 105 -0.80 -17.53 0.48
N ALA A 106 0.27 -16.73 0.39
CA ALA A 106 0.90 -16.11 1.55
C ALA A 106 -0.08 -15.17 2.28
N ALA A 107 -0.78 -14.29 1.55
CA ALA A 107 -1.80 -13.43 2.12
C ALA A 107 -2.91 -14.23 2.82
N ALA A 108 -3.46 -15.24 2.15
CA ALA A 108 -4.55 -16.07 2.67
C ALA A 108 -4.14 -16.82 3.96
N LEU A 109 -2.95 -17.42 3.97
CA LEU A 109 -2.43 -18.09 5.16
C LEU A 109 -2.18 -17.10 6.29
N ALA A 110 -1.65 -15.91 6.00
CA ALA A 110 -1.43 -14.88 7.00
C ALA A 110 -2.76 -14.35 7.61
N ILE A 111 -3.83 -14.31 6.81
CA ILE A 111 -5.19 -14.01 7.28
C ILE A 111 -5.67 -15.11 8.24
N GLY A 112 -5.55 -16.38 7.83
CA GLY A 112 -5.97 -17.54 8.61
C GLY A 112 -5.08 -17.90 9.81
N ALA A 113 -3.88 -17.30 9.90
CA ALA A 113 -2.88 -17.59 10.92
C ALA A 113 -3.40 -17.42 12.36
N GLU A 114 -4.41 -16.57 12.56
CA GLU A 114 -5.05 -16.35 13.86
C GLU A 114 -5.66 -17.63 14.44
N ALA A 115 -6.10 -18.57 13.61
CA ALA A 115 -6.60 -19.86 14.08
C ALA A 115 -5.49 -20.67 14.75
N PHE A 116 -4.27 -20.64 14.20
CA PHE A 116 -3.10 -21.29 14.79
C PHE A 116 -2.64 -20.59 16.06
N ASP A 117 -2.62 -19.24 16.07
CA ASP A 117 -2.26 -18.46 17.25
C ASP A 117 -3.24 -18.71 18.42
N PHE A 118 -4.53 -18.70 18.12
CA PHE A 118 -5.58 -19.03 19.06
C PHE A 118 -5.43 -20.46 19.59
N ALA A 119 -5.23 -21.45 18.71
CA ALA A 119 -5.06 -22.84 19.11
C ALA A 119 -3.83 -23.02 20.02
N ALA A 120 -2.70 -22.40 19.67
CA ALA A 120 -1.48 -22.43 20.49
C ALA A 120 -1.73 -21.83 21.89
N HIS A 121 -2.47 -20.73 21.95
CA HIS A 121 -2.68 -19.99 23.21
C HIS A 121 -3.77 -20.57 24.11
N ARG A 122 -4.87 -21.05 23.51
CA ARG A 122 -6.10 -21.41 24.22
C ARG A 122 -6.31 -22.91 24.34
N TRP A 123 -5.77 -23.69 23.41
CA TRP A 123 -5.99 -25.13 23.30
C TRP A 123 -4.70 -25.96 23.39
N GLY A 124 -3.54 -25.33 23.61
CA GLY A 124 -2.25 -26.03 23.53
C GLY A 124 -2.15 -27.27 24.43
N GLN A 125 -2.73 -27.24 25.64
CA GLN A 125 -2.73 -28.41 26.54
C GLN A 125 -3.56 -29.57 25.99
N GLN A 126 -4.72 -29.29 25.40
CA GLN A 126 -5.64 -30.29 24.86
C GLN A 126 -5.18 -30.82 23.50
N LEU A 127 -4.41 -30.02 22.75
CA LEU A 127 -3.90 -30.39 21.44
C LEU A 127 -2.64 -31.24 21.54
N ALA A 128 -1.91 -31.24 22.67
CA ALA A 128 -0.69 -32.02 22.82
C ALA A 128 -0.90 -33.50 22.40
N PRO A 129 -0.03 -34.04 21.52
CA PRO A 129 1.28 -33.51 21.12
C PRO A 129 1.27 -32.59 19.87
N PHE A 130 0.13 -32.23 19.31
CA PHE A 130 0.05 -31.31 18.17
C PHE A 130 0.52 -29.90 18.57
N ASP A 131 1.47 -29.34 17.82
CA ASP A 131 1.96 -27.97 17.99
C ASP A 131 1.39 -27.06 16.87
N PRO A 132 0.44 -26.18 17.20
CA PRO A 132 -0.13 -25.25 16.22
C PRO A 132 0.89 -24.27 15.64
N ARG A 133 1.93 -23.90 16.39
CA ARG A 133 3.00 -23.03 15.87
C ARG A 133 3.78 -23.75 14.79
N ALA A 134 4.23 -24.98 15.06
CA ALA A 134 4.93 -25.79 14.07
C ALA A 134 4.06 -26.03 12.82
N ALA A 135 2.79 -26.38 13.02
CA ALA A 135 1.86 -26.61 11.92
C ALA A 135 1.64 -25.37 11.03
N TYR A 136 1.60 -24.17 11.61
CA TYR A 136 1.56 -22.91 10.86
C TYR A 136 2.83 -22.70 10.04
N LEU A 137 4.01 -22.87 10.65
CA LEU A 137 5.29 -22.67 9.97
C LEU A 137 5.51 -23.70 8.85
N ASP A 138 5.04 -24.93 9.03
CA ASP A 138 5.03 -25.96 7.99
C ASP A 138 4.10 -25.57 6.83
N ALA A 139 2.92 -25.01 7.13
CA ALA A 139 2.01 -24.49 6.11
C ALA A 139 2.65 -23.32 5.34
N VAL A 140 3.39 -22.42 6.01
CA VAL A 140 4.14 -21.34 5.36
C VAL A 140 5.21 -21.92 4.41
N ALA A 141 5.96 -22.93 4.86
CA ALA A 141 6.93 -23.62 4.03
C ALA A 141 6.29 -24.32 2.82
N GLY A 142 5.03 -24.74 2.93
CA GLY A 142 4.24 -25.40 1.88
C GLY A 142 3.74 -24.49 0.76
N ILE A 143 3.74 -23.15 0.92
CA ILE A 143 3.40 -22.18 -0.16
C ILE A 143 4.42 -22.26 -1.32
N ALA A 144 5.57 -22.89 -1.07
CA ALA A 144 6.82 -22.68 -1.78
C ALA A 144 7.15 -23.54 -3.02
N PRO A 145 6.28 -24.31 -3.71
CA PRO A 145 6.73 -24.86 -4.98
C PRO A 145 6.88 -23.78 -6.08
N ALA A 146 6.14 -22.66 -5.98
CA ALA A 146 6.12 -21.61 -7.00
C ALA A 146 6.94 -20.35 -6.68
N ALA A 147 7.35 -20.14 -5.42
CA ALA A 147 8.07 -18.94 -5.00
C ALA A 147 9.26 -19.28 -4.09
N PRO A 148 10.38 -18.51 -4.17
CA PRO A 148 11.48 -18.63 -3.22
C PRO A 148 11.00 -18.47 -1.78
N ARG A 149 11.40 -19.40 -0.89
CA ARG A 149 11.05 -19.36 0.55
C ARG A 149 11.36 -18.00 1.19
N ARG A 150 12.46 -17.38 0.79
CA ARG A 150 12.85 -16.02 1.20
C ARG A 150 11.71 -15.01 0.98
N LEU A 151 11.11 -14.98 -0.21
CA LEU A 151 10.02 -14.05 -0.54
C LEU A 151 8.75 -14.34 0.27
N VAL A 152 8.44 -15.61 0.51
CA VAL A 152 7.31 -15.99 1.36
C VAL A 152 7.53 -15.48 2.79
N HIS A 153 8.75 -15.58 3.34
CA HIS A 153 9.04 -15.05 4.66
C HIS A 153 8.86 -13.53 4.74
N LEU A 154 9.36 -12.78 3.75
CA LEU A 154 9.21 -11.32 3.68
C LEU A 154 7.74 -10.90 3.58
N ALA A 155 6.96 -11.59 2.72
CA ALA A 155 5.53 -11.35 2.58
C ALA A 155 4.77 -11.61 3.89
N GLN A 156 5.04 -12.72 4.57
CA GLN A 156 4.42 -13.01 5.87
C GLN A 156 4.76 -11.92 6.90
N CYS A 157 6.03 -11.51 7.03
CA CYS A 157 6.41 -10.43 7.96
C CYS A 157 5.64 -9.14 7.69
N ALA A 158 5.60 -8.69 6.43
CA ALA A 158 4.91 -7.46 6.05
C ALA A 158 3.40 -7.54 6.31
N VAL A 159 2.76 -8.66 5.97
CA VAL A 159 1.31 -8.85 6.18
C VAL A 159 0.97 -8.90 7.67
N GLN A 160 1.75 -9.60 8.51
CA GLN A 160 1.47 -9.66 9.95
C GLN A 160 1.60 -8.29 10.63
N VAL A 161 2.50 -7.42 10.15
CA VAL A 161 2.56 -6.01 10.59
C VAL A 161 1.30 -5.26 10.19
N CYS A 162 0.87 -5.36 8.92
CA CYS A 162 -0.36 -4.71 8.44
C CYS A 162 -1.61 -5.12 9.24
N ARG A 163 -1.64 -6.38 9.72
CA ARG A 163 -2.74 -6.95 10.50
C ARG A 163 -2.55 -6.83 12.02
N ALA A 164 -1.48 -6.20 12.49
CA ALA A 164 -1.12 -6.05 13.90
C ALA A 164 -1.09 -7.38 14.68
N ARG A 165 -0.57 -8.45 14.06
CA ARG A 165 -0.52 -9.81 14.64
C ARG A 165 0.87 -10.11 15.19
N TRP A 166 1.17 -9.55 16.37
CA TRP A 166 2.52 -9.54 16.93
C TRP A 166 3.11 -10.91 17.26
N ARG A 167 2.34 -11.84 17.85
CA ARG A 167 2.83 -13.20 18.14
C ARG A 167 3.12 -14.01 16.87
N LEU A 168 2.32 -13.78 15.82
CA LEU A 168 2.55 -14.40 14.51
C LEU A 168 3.75 -13.77 13.79
N LEU A 169 3.96 -12.46 13.96
CA LEU A 169 5.16 -11.78 13.50
C LEU A 169 6.42 -12.31 14.19
N GLU A 170 6.40 -12.51 15.51
CA GLU A 170 7.50 -13.13 16.27
C GLU A 170 7.86 -14.50 15.68
N TRP A 171 6.88 -15.39 15.48
CA TRP A 171 7.11 -16.71 14.90
C TRP A 171 7.72 -16.62 13.50
N GLN A 172 7.27 -15.65 12.71
CA GLN A 172 7.72 -15.46 11.35
C GLN A 172 9.14 -14.90 11.27
N ILE A 173 9.49 -13.95 12.13
CA ILE A 173 10.86 -13.41 12.23
C ILE A 173 11.82 -14.53 12.66
N GLU A 174 11.49 -15.28 13.72
CA GLU A 174 12.32 -16.43 14.16
C GLU A 174 12.52 -17.44 13.02
N ALA A 175 11.47 -17.74 12.25
CA ALA A 175 11.56 -18.64 11.11
C ALA A 175 12.37 -18.06 9.93
N ALA A 176 12.30 -16.75 9.68
CA ALA A 176 13.08 -16.08 8.65
C ALA A 176 14.59 -16.12 8.99
N TYR A 177 14.95 -15.90 10.26
CA TYR A 177 16.32 -16.05 10.74
C TYR A 177 16.82 -17.49 10.62
N ALA A 178 16.00 -18.47 11.00
CA ALA A 178 16.33 -19.88 10.82
C ALA A 178 16.53 -20.27 9.34
N ALA A 179 15.87 -19.56 8.42
CA ALA A 179 16.03 -19.70 6.98
C ALA A 179 17.13 -18.80 6.37
N ALA A 180 17.92 -18.10 7.21
CA ALA A 180 18.98 -17.17 6.80
C ALA A 180 18.52 -16.06 5.83
N VAL A 181 17.30 -15.54 6.02
CA VAL A 181 16.83 -14.36 5.30
C VAL A 181 17.60 -13.12 5.80
N PRO A 182 18.17 -12.28 4.92
CA PRO A 182 18.91 -11.09 5.33
C PRO A 182 18.05 -10.09 6.13
N GLU A 183 18.60 -9.51 7.19
CA GLU A 183 17.88 -8.60 8.09
C GLU A 183 17.42 -7.33 7.37
N ASP A 184 18.26 -6.77 6.50
CA ASP A 184 17.93 -5.56 5.72
C ASP A 184 16.71 -5.79 4.80
N GLU A 185 16.57 -7.01 4.26
CA GLU A 185 15.40 -7.36 3.44
C GLU A 185 14.14 -7.46 4.28
N ILE A 186 14.23 -8.03 5.50
CA ILE A 186 13.12 -8.07 6.46
C ILE A 186 12.72 -6.64 6.83
N ALA A 187 13.70 -5.79 7.12
CA ALA A 187 13.49 -4.39 7.45
C ALA A 187 12.80 -3.63 6.31
N GLU A 188 13.25 -3.80 5.06
CA GLU A 188 12.58 -3.21 3.90
C GLU A 188 11.15 -3.75 3.74
N ALA A 189 10.93 -5.06 3.86
CA ALA A 189 9.60 -5.65 3.71
C ALA A 189 8.60 -5.10 4.74
N ILE A 190 8.97 -5.00 6.03
CA ILE A 190 8.06 -4.46 7.05
C ILE A 190 7.82 -2.95 6.88
N THR A 191 8.75 -2.19 6.27
CA THR A 191 8.50 -0.76 5.99
C THR A 191 7.35 -0.54 5.02
N LEU A 192 7.07 -1.52 4.13
CA LEU A 192 5.94 -1.43 3.21
C LEU A 192 4.61 -1.31 3.96
N ALA A 193 4.51 -1.83 5.19
CA ALA A 193 3.31 -1.74 6.02
C ALA A 193 2.94 -0.32 6.48
N MET A 194 3.80 0.68 6.27
CA MET A 194 3.51 2.08 6.64
C MET A 194 2.35 2.70 5.85
N PHE A 195 2.00 2.14 4.68
CA PHE A 195 0.97 2.68 3.79
C PHE A 195 -0.33 1.85 3.75
N PRO A 196 -0.29 0.51 3.61
CA PRO A 196 -1.47 -0.36 3.61
C PRO A 196 -2.31 -0.20 4.88
N GLY A 197 -3.64 -0.20 4.75
CA GLY A 197 -4.57 -0.07 5.88
C GLY A 197 -4.72 1.35 6.46
N SER A 198 -3.87 2.31 6.07
CA SER A 198 -3.95 3.72 6.50
C SER A 198 -4.13 4.66 5.30
N ILE A 199 -3.11 4.77 4.44
CA ILE A 199 -3.10 5.72 3.33
C ILE A 199 -4.23 5.44 2.34
N PRO A 200 -4.51 4.19 1.92
CA PRO A 200 -5.62 3.96 1.00
C PRO A 200 -7.00 4.30 1.57
N ARG A 201 -7.24 4.04 2.87
CA ARG A 201 -8.47 4.48 3.54
C ARG A 201 -8.60 6.01 3.53
N PHE A 202 -7.49 6.71 3.69
CA PHE A 202 -7.44 8.16 3.53
C PHE A 202 -7.68 8.60 2.08
N VAL A 203 -7.13 7.88 1.08
CA VAL A 203 -7.40 8.11 -0.34
C VAL A 203 -8.90 7.96 -0.65
N GLU A 204 -9.54 6.88 -0.18
CA GLU A 204 -10.97 6.63 -0.33
C GLU A 204 -11.80 7.75 0.30
N ALA A 205 -11.50 8.12 1.55
CA ALA A 205 -12.19 9.20 2.25
C ALA A 205 -12.10 10.54 1.50
N CYS A 206 -10.91 10.86 0.96
CA CYS A 206 -10.71 12.04 0.11
C CYS A 206 -11.51 11.95 -1.19
N GLY A 207 -11.60 10.76 -1.80
CA GLY A 207 -12.41 10.50 -2.99
C GLY A 207 -13.90 10.74 -2.73
N VAL A 208 -14.42 10.21 -1.63
CA VAL A 208 -15.81 10.43 -1.19
C VAL A 208 -16.08 11.93 -1.00
N TRP A 209 -15.20 12.64 -0.29
CA TRP A 209 -15.39 14.07 -0.04
C TRP A 209 -15.35 14.87 -1.34
N ARG A 210 -14.42 14.56 -2.25
CA ARG A 210 -14.34 15.20 -3.57
C ARG A 210 -15.64 15.04 -4.35
N ALA A 211 -16.20 13.83 -4.36
CA ALA A 211 -17.47 13.55 -5.05
C ALA A 211 -18.64 14.36 -4.47
N LEU A 212 -18.74 14.46 -3.14
CA LEU A 212 -19.78 15.28 -2.50
C LEU A 212 -19.72 16.76 -2.93
N ILE A 213 -18.51 17.32 -3.11
CA ILE A 213 -18.31 18.70 -3.57
C ILE A 213 -18.69 18.83 -5.04
N ALA A 214 -18.21 17.91 -5.89
CA ALA A 214 -18.47 17.92 -7.33
C ALA A 214 -19.98 17.79 -7.64
N ASP A 215 -20.70 16.99 -6.85
CA ASP A 215 -22.15 16.78 -6.97
C ASP A 215 -22.99 17.93 -6.37
N GLY A 216 -22.36 18.97 -5.81
CA GLY A 216 -23.06 20.08 -5.16
C GLY A 216 -23.79 19.69 -3.86
N ARG A 217 -23.51 18.51 -3.31
CA ARG A 217 -24.16 17.99 -2.08
C ARG A 217 -23.66 18.68 -0.81
N VAL A 218 -22.53 19.39 -0.89
CA VAL A 218 -21.97 20.21 0.19
C VAL A 218 -21.59 21.60 -0.33
N ALA A 219 -21.85 22.63 0.46
CA ALA A 219 -21.46 24.01 0.15
C ALA A 219 -19.97 24.25 0.45
N ALA A 220 -19.09 23.71 -0.38
CA ALA A 220 -17.64 23.84 -0.22
C ALA A 220 -17.16 25.24 -0.55
N SER A 221 -16.06 25.69 0.08
CA SER A 221 -15.39 26.95 -0.27
C SER A 221 -14.72 26.88 -1.65
N GLU A 222 -14.34 28.02 -2.21
CA GLU A 222 -13.78 28.12 -3.56
C GLU A 222 -12.56 27.21 -3.78
N ARG A 223 -11.62 27.19 -2.84
CA ARG A 223 -10.41 26.34 -2.90
C ARG A 223 -10.75 24.84 -2.99
N TYR A 224 -11.75 24.40 -2.25
CA TYR A 224 -12.19 23.00 -2.25
C TYR A 224 -13.00 22.66 -3.50
N ARG A 225 -13.76 23.62 -4.05
CA ARG A 225 -14.40 23.47 -5.38
C ARG A 225 -13.36 23.35 -6.50
N ALA A 226 -12.29 24.15 -6.46
CA ALA A 226 -11.19 24.06 -7.41
C ALA A 226 -10.53 22.67 -7.37
N TRP A 227 -10.22 22.15 -6.17
CA TRP A 227 -9.72 20.78 -6.03
C TRP A 227 -10.69 19.72 -6.57
N ALA A 228 -11.99 19.86 -6.31
CA ALA A 228 -12.99 18.91 -6.78
C ALA A 228 -13.15 18.89 -8.30
N ALA A 229 -12.88 20.02 -8.97
CA ALA A 229 -12.95 20.15 -10.41
C ALA A 229 -11.71 19.58 -11.16
N LEU A 230 -10.60 19.32 -10.46
CA LEU A 230 -9.39 18.78 -11.09
C LEU A 230 -9.60 17.33 -11.56
N THR A 231 -9.30 17.08 -12.84
CA THR A 231 -9.37 15.76 -13.47
C THR A 231 -8.08 14.94 -13.27
N GLY A 232 -8.16 13.61 -13.44
CA GLY A 232 -7.01 12.70 -13.35
C GLY A 232 -6.64 12.28 -11.93
N GLN A 233 -7.61 12.26 -11.01
CA GLN A 233 -7.44 11.96 -9.58
C GLN A 233 -8.03 10.59 -9.19
N GLY A 234 -7.87 9.59 -10.06
CA GLY A 234 -8.42 8.23 -9.94
C GLY A 234 -7.35 7.16 -10.12
N GLY A 235 -6.08 7.53 -9.97
CA GLY A 235 -4.96 6.60 -10.10
C GLY A 235 -4.71 6.14 -11.53
N PHE A 236 -4.21 4.91 -11.68
CA PHE A 236 -3.69 4.38 -12.95
C PHE A 236 -4.78 4.22 -14.02
N ASP A 237 -6.00 3.85 -13.64
CA ASP A 237 -7.08 3.58 -14.60
C ASP A 237 -7.64 4.86 -15.24
N GLU A 238 -7.78 5.96 -14.48
CA GLU A 238 -8.16 7.26 -15.03
C GLU A 238 -7.05 7.83 -15.95
N ALA A 239 -5.77 7.60 -15.59
CA ALA A 239 -4.62 8.00 -16.41
C ALA A 239 -4.50 7.19 -17.72
N ARG A 240 -5.03 5.96 -17.78
CA ARG A 240 -5.12 5.16 -19.01
C ARG A 240 -6.29 5.56 -19.89
N ALA A 241 -7.43 5.92 -19.31
CA ALA A 241 -8.62 6.36 -20.05
C ALA A 241 -8.38 7.66 -20.81
N THR A 242 -7.63 8.61 -20.24
CA THR A 242 -7.24 9.87 -20.90
C THR A 242 -6.35 9.65 -22.13
N LYS A 243 -5.41 8.69 -22.07
CA LYS A 243 -4.52 8.38 -23.21
C LYS A 243 -5.22 7.74 -24.42
N HIS A 244 -6.44 7.21 -24.27
CA HIS A 244 -7.20 6.61 -25.37
C HIS A 244 -8.17 7.59 -26.05
N GLN A 245 -8.38 8.78 -25.49
CA GLN A 245 -9.21 9.83 -26.10
C GLN A 245 -8.43 10.77 -27.02
N ASP A 246 -7.09 10.74 -26.97
CA ASP A 246 -6.18 11.55 -27.82
C ASP A 246 -5.70 10.81 -29.09
N LYS A 247 -6.46 9.81 -29.58
CA LYS A 247 -6.24 9.13 -30.87
C LYS A 247 -7.50 9.18 -31.72
#